data_AF-A0A3C1X110-F1
#
_entry.id   AF-A0A3C1X110-F1
#
_cell.length_a   1.000
_cell.length_b   1.000
_cell.length_c   1.000
_cell.angle_alpha   90.00
_cell.angle_beta   90.00
_cell.angle_gamma   90.00
#
_symmetry.space_group_name_H-M   'P 1'
#
loop_
_entity.id
_entity.type
_entity.pdbx_description
1 polymer ?
#
loop_
_entity_poly.entity_id
_entity_poly.type
_entity_poly.pdbx_seq_one_letter_code
_entity_poly.pdbx_strand_id
1 'polypeptide(L)' 'MSLLSLKNLTFTYSKPNLLDNITLHIERGERIGLVGRNGAGKSTLMKLI' A
#
# COMPACT_ATOMS: atom_id res chain seq x y z
N MET A 1 9.12 -16.95 -5.26
CA MET A 1 7.63 -16.92 -5.37
C MET A 1 7.14 -15.68 -4.65
N SER A 2 6.35 -14.84 -5.32
CA SER A 2 5.78 -13.61 -4.74
C SER A 2 4.98 -13.94 -3.48
N LEU A 3 5.23 -13.22 -2.39
CA LEU A 3 4.46 -13.31 -1.15
C LEU A 3 3.24 -12.37 -1.20
N LEU A 4 3.44 -11.15 -1.72
CA LEU A 4 2.40 -10.15 -1.89
C LEU A 4 2.61 -9.40 -3.21
N SER A 5 1.53 -9.15 -3.94
CA SER A 5 1.54 -8.35 -5.15
C SER A 5 0.30 -7.45 -5.20
N LEU A 6 0.52 -6.14 -5.22
CA LEU A 6 -0.49 -5.11 -5.48
C LEU A 6 -0.18 -4.49 -6.83
N LYS A 7 -1.21 -4.31 -7.67
CA LYS A 7 -1.07 -3.70 -8.99
C LYS A 7 -2.12 -2.61 -9.16
N ASN A 8 -1.67 -1.40 -9.45
CA ASN A 8 -2.52 -0.23 -9.70
C ASN A 8 -3.59 0.00 -8.61
N LEU A 9 -3.23 -0.19 -7.34
CA LEU A 9 -4.14 0.02 -6.21
C LEU A 9 -4.44 1.53 -6.06
N THR A 10 -5.69 1.88 -6.29
CA THR A 10 -6.25 3.19 -5.96
C THR A 10 -7.37 2.99 -4.93
N PHE A 11 -7.35 3.81 -3.88
CA PHE A 11 -8.34 3.73 -2.81
C PHE A 11 -8.69 5.11 -2.27
N THR A 12 -9.97 5.32 -1.99
CA THR A 12 -10.50 6.58 -1.46
C THR A 12 -11.62 6.30 -0.45
N TYR A 13 -11.60 6.99 0.69
CA TYR A 13 -12.78 7.08 1.57
C TYR A 13 -13.65 8.28 1.18
N SER A 14 -12.99 9.37 0.79
CA SER A 14 -13.56 10.61 0.26
C SER A 14 -12.52 11.26 -0.64
N LYS A 15 -12.94 12.10 -1.59
CA LYS A 15 -12.01 12.76 -2.53
C LYS A 15 -11.06 13.71 -1.78
N PRO A 16 -9.77 13.82 -2.19
CA PRO A 16 -9.09 13.10 -3.28
C PRO A 16 -8.67 11.66 -2.90
N ASN A 17 -8.07 10.90 -3.84
CA ASN A 17 -7.58 9.54 -3.57
C ASN A 17 -6.61 9.52 -2.39
N LEU A 18 -6.81 8.57 -1.48
CA LEU A 18 -5.91 8.36 -0.33
C LEU A 18 -4.71 7.50 -0.70
N LEU A 19 -4.93 6.49 -1.54
CA LEU A 19 -3.90 5.73 -2.23
C LEU A 19 -4.14 5.91 -3.73
N ASP A 20 -3.09 6.20 -4.49
CA ASP A 20 -3.22 6.49 -5.91
C ASP A 20 -2.18 5.68 -6.71
N ASN A 21 -2.68 4.74 -7.51
CA ASN A 21 -1.88 3.91 -8.41
C ASN A 21 -0.68 3.19 -7.76
N ILE A 22 -0.85 2.68 -6.55
CA ILE A 22 0.21 1.97 -5.83
C ILE A 22 0.45 0.59 -6.47
N THR A 23 1.71 0.32 -6.82
CA THR A 23 2.17 -1.01 -7.25
C THR A 23 3.29 -1.46 -6.32
N LEU A 24 3.14 -2.65 -5.74
CA LEU A 24 4.05 -3.18 -4.72
C LEU A 24 4.20 -4.69 -4.93
N HIS A 25 5.44 -5.15 -4.93
CA HIS A 25 5.77 -6.57 -4.97
C HIS A 25 6.67 -6.87 -3.78
N ILE A 26 6.32 -7.90 -3.01
CA ILE A 26 7.11 -8.36 -1.86
C ILE A 26 7.39 -9.85 -2.05
N GLU A 27 8.66 -10.21 -1.95
CA GLU A 27 9.11 -11.60 -1.98
C GLU A 27 9.22 -12.20 -0.58
N ARG A 28 9.19 -13.53 -0.52
CA ARG A 28 9.34 -14.26 0.74
C ARG A 28 10.73 -14.00 1.33
N GLY A 29 10.76 -13.49 2.57
CA GLY A 29 12.00 -13.21 3.31
C GLY A 29 12.38 -11.73 3.33
N GLU A 30 11.74 -10.90 2.51
CA GLU A 30 11.94 -9.45 2.55
C GLU A 30 11.33 -8.83 3.81
N ARG A 31 11.97 -7.77 4.30
CA ARG A 31 11.48 -6.94 5.40
C ARG A 31 11.40 -5.50 4.91
N ILE A 32 10.18 -4.97 4.83
CA ILE A 32 9.92 -3.64 4.28
C ILE A 32 9.32 -2.75 5.36
N GLY A 33 9.81 -1.52 5.48
CA GLY A 33 9.24 -0.48 6.32
C GLY A 33 8.38 0.48 5.51
N LEU A 34 7.12 0.68 5.92
CA LEU A 34 6.23 1.67 5.32
C LEU A 34 6.30 3.00 6.09
N VAL A 35 6.89 4.02 5.46
CA VAL A 35 7.13 5.35 6.07
C VAL A 35 6.34 6.45 5.36
N GLY A 36 6.10 7.56 6.06
CA GLY A 36 5.36 8.71 5.55
C GLY A 36 4.62 9.47 6.64
N ARG A 37 4.15 10.68 6.35
CA ARG A 37 3.42 11.54 7.30
C ARG A 37 2.13 10.89 7.81
N ASN A 38 1.61 11.36 8.93
CA ASN A 38 0.27 10.97 9.38
C ASN A 38 -0.77 11.33 8.32
N GLY A 39 -1.73 10.44 8.10
CA GLY A 39 -2.73 10.59 7.03
C GLY A 39 -2.28 10.14 5.63
N ALA A 40 -1.01 9.76 5.40
CA ALA A 40 -0.52 9.33 4.08
C ALA A 40 -1.01 7.93 3.63
N GLY A 41 -2.08 7.38 4.22
CA GLY A 41 -2.65 6.10 3.79
C GLY A 41 -1.91 4.84 4.28
N LYS A 42 -0.88 4.95 5.14
CA LYS A 42 -0.09 3.79 5.60
C LYS A 42 -0.92 2.69 6.29
N SER A 43 -1.67 3.05 7.33
CA SER A 43 -2.54 2.10 8.04
C SER A 43 -3.69 1.64 7.16
N THR A 44 -4.09 2.42 6.16
CA THR A 44 -5.10 2.01 5.17
C THR A 44 -4.52 0.94 4.25
N LEU A 45 -3.32 1.14 3.70
CA LEU A 45 -2.62 0.14 2.89
C LEU A 45 -2.45 -1.17 3.67
N MET A 46 -2.03 -1.10 4.93
CA MET A 46 -1.88 -2.27 5.81
C MET A 46 -3.20 -2.98 6.15
N LYS A 47 -4.36 -2.32 6.03
CA LYS A 47 -5.68 -2.93 6.23
C LYS A 47 -6.25 -3.58 4.96
N LEU A 48 -5.73 -3.18 3.79
CA LEU A 48 -6.14 -3.70 2.49
C LEU A 48 -5.34 -4.95 2.08
N ILE A 49 -4.19 -5.17 2.71
CA ILE A 49 -3.35 -6.37 2.62
C ILE A 49 -3.80 -7.37 3.69
#